data_AF-A0AAW2JW12-F1
#
_entry.id   AF-A0AAW2JW12-F1
#
_cell.length_a   1.000
_cell.length_b   1.000
_cell.length_c   1.000
_cell.angle_alpha   90.00
_cell.angle_beta   90.00
_cell.angle_gamma   90.00
#
_symmetry.space_group_name_H-M   'P 1'
#
loop_
_entity.id
_entity.type
_entity.pdbx_description
1 polymer ?
#
loop_
_entity_poly.entity_id
_entity_poly.type
_entity_poly.pdbx_seq_one_letter_code
_entity_poly.pdbx_strand_id
1 'polypeptide(L)'
;MRPQEVTEEQVKLQAFPFSLGDKAKDWVYSLPSGSIVSWNELKKIFLENYFPVSRTINIRKEISGIRQFSGESFYEYWGRFKQLVESCPHQQILDHLLIQCFYEGLSEANRSLVYAASGGVFV
;
A
#
# COMPACT_ATOMS: atom_id res chain seq x y z
N MET A 1 -6.34 42.51 13.62
CA MET A 1 -5.97 41.10 13.91
C MET A 1 -5.65 40.43 12.59
N ARG A 2 -4.42 39.93 12.40
CA ARG A 2 -4.10 39.06 11.25
C ARG A 2 -4.62 37.66 11.60
N PRO A 3 -5.33 36.95 10.70
CA PRO A 3 -5.63 35.55 10.93
C PRO A 3 -4.31 34.81 11.12
N GLN A 4 -4.21 33.96 12.14
CA GLN A 4 -3.12 33.00 12.23
C GLN A 4 -3.11 32.20 10.93
N GLU A 5 -1.98 32.21 10.22
CA GLU A 5 -1.80 31.36 9.04
C GLU A 5 -1.88 29.91 9.50
N VAL A 6 -3.02 29.27 9.24
CA VAL A 6 -3.23 27.85 9.53
C VAL A 6 -2.34 27.08 8.55
N THR A 7 -1.45 26.26 9.09
CA THR A 7 -0.56 25.45 8.25
C THR A 7 -1.31 24.26 7.67
N GLU A 8 -0.85 23.75 6.52
CA GLU A 8 -1.44 22.55 5.90
C GLU A 8 -1.43 21.34 6.86
N GLU A 9 -0.40 21.23 7.71
CA GLU A 9 -0.32 20.18 8.74
C GLU A 9 -1.42 20.31 9.79
N GLN A 10 -1.73 21.53 10.23
CA GLN A 10 -2.83 21.78 11.17
C GLN A 10 -4.19 21.42 10.55
N VAL A 11 -4.39 21.74 9.26
CA VAL A 11 -5.60 21.33 8.53
C VAL A 11 -5.70 19.81 8.47
N LYS A 12 -4.61 19.10 8.12
CA LYS A 12 -4.60 17.63 8.05
C LYS A 12 -4.90 16.98 9.39
N LEU A 13 -4.29 17.46 10.48
CA LEU A 13 -4.53 16.96 11.83
C LEU A 13 -6.00 17.11 12.25
N GLN A 14 -6.62 18.26 11.96
CA GLN A 14 -8.03 18.52 12.27
C GLN A 14 -8.99 17.73 11.36
N ALA A 15 -8.64 17.54 10.10
CA ALA A 15 -9.49 16.86 9.12
C ALA A 15 -9.45 15.31 9.24
N PHE A 16 -8.35 14.75 9.76
CA PHE A 16 -8.13 13.30 9.75
C PHE A 16 -9.21 12.46 10.45
N PRO A 17 -9.73 12.83 11.65
CA PRO A 17 -10.81 12.08 12.29
C PRO A 17 -12.08 11.94 11.44
N PHE A 18 -12.32 12.86 10.50
CA PHE A 18 -13.47 12.80 9.59
C PHE A 18 -13.29 11.78 8.46
N SER A 19 -12.05 11.38 8.17
CA SER A 19 -11.74 10.33 7.19
C SER A 19 -11.86 8.90 7.76
N LEU A 20 -12.03 8.77 9.07
CA LEU A 20 -12.04 7.49 9.78
C LEU A 20 -13.46 7.04 10.14
N GLY A 21 -13.68 5.72 10.09
CA GLY A 21 -14.90 5.08 10.57
C GLY A 21 -14.73 4.44 11.96
N ASP A 22 -15.83 4.36 12.70
CA ASP A 22 -16.03 3.55 13.91
C ASP A 22 -14.82 3.58 14.87
N LYS A 23 -14.23 2.41 15.14
CA LYS A 23 -13.14 2.19 16.09
C LYS A 23 -11.88 3.00 15.78
N ALA A 24 -11.62 3.31 14.51
CA ALA A 24 -10.45 4.11 14.13
C ALA A 24 -10.63 5.57 14.52
N LYS A 25 -11.85 6.09 14.36
CA LYS A 25 -12.21 7.44 14.79
C LYS A 25 -12.20 7.56 16.32
N ASP A 26 -12.79 6.59 17.02
CA ASP A 26 -12.80 6.56 18.49
C ASP A 26 -11.39 6.49 19.07
N TRP A 27 -10.49 5.72 18.45
CA TRP A 27 -9.09 5.65 18.84
C TRP A 27 -8.40 7.01 18.73
N VAL A 28 -8.57 7.75 17.63
CA VAL A 28 -7.96 9.09 17.49
C VAL A 28 -8.42 10.04 18.60
N TYR A 29 -9.71 10.01 18.97
CA TYR A 29 -10.23 10.86 20.06
C TYR A 29 -9.79 10.41 21.46
N SER A 30 -9.40 9.15 21.63
CA SER A 30 -8.90 8.62 22.91
C SER A 30 -7.46 9.04 23.23
N LEU A 31 -6.72 9.57 22.25
CA LEU A 31 -5.33 9.94 22.41
C LEU A 31 -5.20 11.16 23.36
N PRO A 32 -4.21 11.19 24.26
CA PRO A 32 -4.04 12.31 25.18
C PRO A 32 -3.87 13.64 24.45
N SER A 33 -4.53 14.69 24.94
CA SER A 33 -4.41 16.02 24.33
C SER A 33 -2.95 16.49 24.37
N GLY A 34 -2.44 16.97 23.22
CA GLY A 34 -1.05 17.42 23.09
C GLY A 34 0.00 16.31 22.93
N SER A 35 -0.41 15.04 22.88
CA SER A 35 0.51 13.91 22.62
C SER A 35 1.02 13.83 21.19
N ILE A 36 0.33 14.47 20.24
CA ILE A 36 0.68 14.44 18.82
C ILE A 36 0.72 15.87 18.32
N VAL A 37 1.90 16.31 17.92
CA VAL A 37 2.15 17.71 17.53
C VAL A 37 2.37 17.89 16.04
N SER A 38 2.51 16.79 15.29
CA SER A 38 2.73 16.84 13.83
C SER A 38 1.88 15.81 13.09
N TRP A 39 1.59 16.12 11.82
CA TRP A 39 0.90 15.19 10.91
C TRP A 39 1.68 13.87 10.74
N ASN A 40 3.02 13.95 10.68
CA ASN A 40 3.87 12.78 10.52
C ASN A 40 3.81 11.83 11.72
N GLU A 41 3.76 12.38 12.93
CA GLU A 41 3.60 11.59 14.15
C GLU A 41 2.25 10.87 14.19
N LEU A 42 1.15 11.58 13.90
CA LEU A 42 -0.19 10.99 13.81
C LEU A 42 -0.22 9.83 12.80
N LYS A 43 0.33 10.07 11.60
CA LYS A 43 0.40 9.06 10.54
C LYS A 43 1.19 7.84 10.99
N LYS A 44 2.33 8.03 11.65
CA LYS A 44 3.19 6.95 12.14
C LYS A 44 2.43 6.07 13.14
N ILE A 45 1.89 6.66 14.20
CA ILE A 45 1.22 5.87 15.25
C ILE A 45 -0.08 5.23 14.75
N PHE A 46 -0.79 5.86 13.80
CA PHE A 46 -1.97 5.28 13.18
C PHE A 46 -1.61 4.02 12.38
N LEU A 47 -0.53 4.08 11.59
CA LEU A 47 -0.04 2.92 10.84
C LEU A 47 0.46 1.81 11.77
N GLU A 48 1.17 2.15 12.86
CA GLU A 48 1.60 1.15 13.85
C GLU A 48 0.41 0.42 14.50
N ASN A 49 -0.70 1.14 14.76
CA ASN A 49 -1.88 0.57 15.42
C ASN A 49 -2.83 -0.19 14.47
N TYR A 50 -3.02 0.29 13.23
CA TYR A 50 -4.01 -0.25 12.28
C TYR A 50 -3.40 -1.02 11.10
N PHE A 51 -2.09 -0.92 10.88
CA PHE A 51 -1.33 -1.65 9.85
C PHE A 51 -0.15 -2.38 10.49
N PRO A 52 -0.43 -3.41 11.31
CA PRO A 52 0.63 -4.14 11.99
C PRO A 52 1.60 -4.80 11.01
N VAL A 53 2.83 -5.05 11.46
CA VAL A 53 3.88 -5.72 10.68
C VAL A 53 3.40 -7.06 10.12
N SER A 54 2.56 -7.79 10.85
CA SER A 54 1.95 -9.04 10.38
C SER A 54 1.12 -8.87 9.10
N ARG A 55 0.36 -7.78 8.98
CA ARG A 55 -0.40 -7.45 7.77
C ARG A 55 0.54 -7.16 6.61
N THR A 56 1.62 -6.41 6.86
CA THR A 56 2.66 -6.15 5.86
C THR A 56 3.35 -7.45 5.39
N ILE A 57 3.66 -8.36 6.31
CA ILE A 57 4.24 -9.68 5.99
C ILE A 57 3.27 -10.50 5.13
N ASN A 58 1.98 -10.50 5.46
CA ASN A 58 0.98 -11.24 4.68
C ASN A 58 0.84 -10.69 3.25
N ILE A 59 0.77 -9.37 3.08
CA ILE A 59 0.74 -8.75 1.75
C ILE A 59 1.99 -9.11 0.95
N ARG A 60 3.18 -9.09 1.57
CA ARG A 60 4.42 -9.53 0.90
C ARG A 60 4.35 -11.00 0.46
N LYS A 61 3.82 -11.89 1.31
CA LYS A 61 3.61 -13.30 0.95
C LYS A 61 2.64 -13.46 -0.20
N GLU A 62 1.56 -12.69 -0.23
CA GLU A 62 0.59 -12.69 -1.33
C GLU A 62 1.20 -12.19 -2.64
N ILE A 63 2.02 -11.13 -2.59
CA ILE A 63 2.76 -10.63 -3.75
C ILE A 63 3.73 -11.69 -4.28
N SER A 64 4.53 -12.31 -3.41
CA SER A 64 5.49 -13.36 -3.83
C SER A 64 4.81 -14.66 -4.29
N GLY A 65 3.64 -14.96 -3.74
CA GLY A 65 2.86 -16.15 -4.07
C GLY A 65 1.84 -15.94 -5.19
N ILE A 66 1.76 -14.74 -5.78
CA ILE A 66 0.73 -14.43 -6.77
C ILE A 66 0.88 -15.34 -8.00
N ARG A 67 -0.24 -15.86 -8.49
CA ARG A 67 -0.32 -16.67 -9.70
C ARG A 67 -1.51 -16.24 -10.54
N GLN A 68 -1.33 -16.21 -11.84
CA GLN A 68 -2.41 -16.03 -12.80
C GLN A 68 -3.34 -17.23 -12.73
N PHE A 69 -4.62 -16.97 -12.55
CA PHE A 69 -5.62 -18.03 -12.48
C PHE A 69 -5.95 -18.60 -13.86
N SER A 70 -6.48 -19.83 -13.89
CA SER A 70 -6.97 -20.43 -15.13
C SER A 70 -8.13 -19.60 -15.68
N GLY A 71 -8.02 -19.15 -16.93
CA GLY A 71 -9.02 -18.29 -17.59
C GLY A 71 -8.93 -16.79 -17.23
N GLU A 72 -8.05 -16.39 -16.32
CA GLU A 72 -7.82 -14.98 -16.00
C GLU A 72 -7.01 -14.30 -17.12
N SER A 73 -7.49 -13.17 -17.62
CA SER A 73 -6.76 -12.39 -18.62
C SER A 73 -5.51 -11.73 -18.03
N PHE A 74 -4.55 -11.38 -18.89
CA PHE A 74 -3.35 -10.64 -18.44
C PHE A 74 -3.71 -9.32 -17.75
N TYR A 75 -4.74 -8.63 -18.23
CA TYR A 75 -5.20 -7.35 -17.68
C TYR A 75 -5.79 -7.50 -16.27
N GLU A 76 -6.61 -8.53 -16.05
CA GLU A 76 -7.19 -8.82 -14.72
C GLU A 76 -6.09 -9.20 -13.73
N TYR A 77 -5.16 -10.06 -14.14
CA TYR A 77 -3.99 -10.43 -13.34
C TYR A 77 -3.14 -9.22 -12.95
N TRP A 78 -2.84 -8.33 -13.91
CA TRP A 78 -2.13 -7.08 -13.66
C TRP A 78 -2.89 -6.16 -12.69
N GLY A 79 -4.22 -6.08 -12.83
CA GLY A 79 -5.08 -5.35 -11.90
C GLY A 79 -4.95 -5.84 -10.46
N ARG A 80 -5.03 -7.16 -10.26
CA ARG A 80 -4.84 -7.81 -8.95
C ARG A 80 -3.45 -7.58 -8.39
N PHE A 81 -2.41 -7.71 -9.22
CA PHE A 81 -1.04 -7.45 -8.79
C PHE A 81 -0.85 -6.01 -8.30
N LYS A 82 -1.34 -5.02 -9.06
CA LYS A 82 -1.28 -3.60 -8.64
C LYS A 82 -2.02 -3.34 -7.33
N GLN A 83 -3.22 -3.91 -7.16
CA GLN A 83 -3.98 -3.77 -5.92
C GLN A 83 -3.21 -4.31 -4.71
N LEU A 84 -2.50 -5.43 -4.85
CA LEU A 84 -1.65 -5.96 -3.78
C LEU A 84 -0.47 -5.04 -3.45
N VAL A 85 0.19 -4.49 -4.47
CA VAL A 85 1.30 -3.54 -4.29
C VAL A 85 0.82 -2.26 -3.60
N GLU A 86 -0.30 -1.69 -4.04
CA GLU A 86 -0.91 -0.48 -3.47
C GLU A 86 -1.40 -0.69 -2.03
N SER A 87 -1.74 -1.93 -1.66
CA SER A 87 -2.19 -2.28 -0.31
C SER A 87 -1.06 -2.28 0.73
N CYS A 88 0.21 -2.19 0.30
CA CYS A 88 1.36 -2.15 1.20
C CYS A 88 1.75 -0.68 1.52
N PRO A 89 1.31 -0.11 2.66
CA PRO A 89 1.60 1.30 3.00
C PRO A 89 3.09 1.54 3.28
N HIS A 90 3.85 0.48 3.52
CA HIS A 90 5.29 0.50 3.71
C HIS A 90 5.97 -0.05 2.46
N GLN A 91 6.18 0.79 1.44
CA GLN A 91 6.89 0.46 0.19
C GLN A 91 8.36 0.10 0.45
N GLN A 92 8.60 -1.10 0.97
CA GLN A 92 9.95 -1.65 1.21
C GLN A 92 10.27 -2.81 0.26
N ILE A 93 9.41 -3.10 -0.73
CA ILE A 93 9.70 -4.12 -1.73
C ILE A 93 10.45 -3.44 -2.87
N LEU A 94 11.63 -3.96 -3.19
CA LEU A 94 12.46 -3.44 -4.27
C LEU A 94 11.78 -3.73 -5.61
N ASP A 95 11.84 -2.79 -6.55
CA ASP A 95 11.15 -2.89 -7.85
C ASP A 95 11.53 -4.17 -8.61
N HIS A 96 12.79 -4.61 -8.53
CA HIS A 96 13.23 -5.85 -9.16
C HIS A 96 12.51 -7.09 -8.59
N LEU A 97 12.22 -7.12 -7.28
CA LEU A 97 11.47 -8.22 -6.66
C LEU A 97 10.01 -8.21 -7.11
N LEU A 98 9.42 -7.03 -7.29
CA LEU A 98 8.06 -6.90 -7.82
C LEU A 98 7.98 -7.42 -9.26
N ILE A 99 8.93 -7.03 -10.11
CA ILE A 99 9.02 -7.49 -11.50
C ILE A 99 9.18 -9.01 -11.55
N GLN A 100 10.07 -9.56 -10.71
CA GLN A 100 10.28 -11.00 -10.61
C GLN A 100 9.00 -11.73 -10.17
N CYS A 101 8.36 -11.30 -9.08
CA CYS A 101 7.12 -11.93 -8.58
C CYS A 101 5.99 -11.87 -9.62
N PHE A 102 5.85 -10.74 -10.32
CA PHE A 102 4.89 -10.57 -11.40
C PHE A 102 5.15 -11.58 -12.53
N TYR A 103 6.38 -11.66 -13.02
CA TYR A 103 6.73 -12.52 -14.15
C TYR A 103 6.64 -14.01 -13.83
N GLU A 104 7.11 -14.42 -12.64
CA GLU A 104 6.97 -15.78 -12.12
C GLU A 104 5.51 -16.15 -11.84
N GLY A 105 4.65 -15.16 -11.62
CA GLY A 105 3.24 -15.35 -11.40
C GLY A 105 2.41 -15.56 -12.67
N LEU A 106 2.90 -15.14 -13.85
CA LEU A 106 2.19 -15.28 -15.11
C LEU A 106 1.98 -16.74 -15.53
N SER A 107 0.91 -17.01 -16.26
CA SER A 107 0.76 -18.25 -17.03
C SER A 107 1.87 -18.39 -18.07
N GLU A 108 2.16 -19.63 -18.48
CA GLU A 108 3.22 -19.90 -19.48
C GLU A 108 3.02 -19.11 -20.77
N ALA A 109 1.79 -19.05 -21.29
CA ALA A 109 1.47 -18.32 -22.51
C ALA A 109 1.80 -16.82 -22.39
N ASN A 110 1.35 -16.17 -21.31
CA ASN A 110 1.63 -14.75 -21.10
C ASN A 110 3.10 -14.49 -20.75
N ARG A 111 3.75 -15.41 -20.05
CA ARG A 111 5.18 -15.32 -19.75
C ARG A 111 6.00 -15.34 -21.05
N SER A 112 5.70 -16.27 -21.96
CA SER A 112 6.35 -16.32 -23.28
C SER A 112 6.08 -15.06 -24.11
N LEU A 113 4.86 -14.52 -24.06
CA LEU A 113 4.52 -13.26 -24.72
C LEU A 113 5.36 -12.10 -24.20
N VAL A 114 5.45 -11.94 -22.87
CA VAL A 114 6.24 -10.89 -22.23
C VAL A 114 7.72 -11.03 -22.55
N TYR A 115 8.26 -12.25 -22.50
CA TYR A 115 9.65 -12.55 -22.85
C TYR A 115 9.98 -12.23 -24.32
N ALA A 116 9.08 -12.56 -25.24
CA ALA A 116 9.24 -12.21 -26.65
C ALA A 116 9.16 -10.68 -26.87
N ALA A 117 8.20 -10.01 -26.22
CA ALA A 117 8.02 -8.56 -26.31
C ALA A 117 9.22 -7.78 -25.73
N SER A 118 9.94 -8.36 -24.76
CA SER A 118 11.15 -7.77 -24.20
C SER A 118 12.43 -8.10 -24.98
N GLY A 119 12.31 -8.75 -26.15
CA GLY A 119 13.46 -9.08 -27.01
C GLY A 119 14.31 -10.24 -26.48
N GLY A 120 13.73 -11.13 -25.67
CA GLY A 120 14.43 -12.28 -25.09
C GLY A 120 15.29 -11.93 -23.87
N VAL A 121 15.17 -10.71 -23.35
CA VAL A 121 15.80 -10.29 -22.11
C VAL A 121 14.68 -9.97 -21.13
N PHE A 122 14.44 -10.87 -20.18
CA PHE A 122 13.57 -10.59 -19.05
C PHE A 122 14.23 -11.19 -17.82
N VAL A 123 14.61 -10.32 -16.88
CA VAL A 123 15.55 -10.49 -15.75
C VAL A 123 17.02 -10.33 -16.14
#